data_AF-A0AAV7TUA3-F1
#
_entry.id   AF-A0AAV7TUA3-F1
#
_cell.length_a   1.000
_cell.length_b   1.000
_cell.length_c   1.000
_cell.angle_alpha   90.00
_cell.angle_beta   90.00
_cell.angle_gamma   90.00
#
_symmetry.space_group_name_H-M   'P 1'
#
loop_
_entity.id
_entity.type
_entity.pdbx_description
1 polymer ?
#
loop_
_entity_poly.entity_id
_entity_poly.type
_entity_poly.pdbx_seq_one_letter_code
_entity_poly.pdbx_strand_id
1 'polypeptide(L)'
;VMVEEITWVEPQLFGSQVQQTSIARKMELWVRIVDRVNAVGQHPRTRDDIRKRWNDLRGKVRSVVSRHQVEVQRTGGGPPSPPPQLTTWVEQVLAIMHPEGLA
;
A
#
# COMPACT_ATOMS: atom_id res chain seq x y z
N VAL A 1 8.42 1.83 -8.68
CA VAL A 1 7.90 3.16 -9.05
C VAL A 1 6.56 3.54 -8.41
N MET A 2 5.36 3.17 -8.88
CA MET A 2 4.13 3.73 -8.27
C MET A 2 3.94 3.37 -6.79
N VAL A 3 4.07 2.07 -6.46
CA VAL A 3 3.97 1.61 -5.06
C VAL A 3 5.07 2.25 -4.22
N GLU A 4 6.31 2.20 -4.71
CA GLU A 4 7.51 2.78 -4.08
C GLU A 4 7.38 4.29 -3.77
N GLU A 5 6.96 5.11 -4.73
CA GLU A 5 6.79 6.55 -4.52
C GLU A 5 5.69 6.84 -3.50
N ILE A 6 4.57 6.11 -3.55
CA ILE A 6 3.49 6.27 -2.59
C ILE A 6 3.91 5.77 -1.20
N THR A 7 4.67 4.67 -1.11
CA THR A 7 5.17 4.13 0.17
C THR A 7 6.08 5.13 0.88
N TRP A 8 6.90 5.89 0.15
CA TRP A 8 7.78 6.90 0.74
C TRP A 8 7.02 8.09 1.34
N VAL A 9 5.89 8.48 0.75
CA VAL A 9 5.08 9.63 1.22
C VAL A 9 3.85 9.24 2.04
N GLU A 10 3.59 7.93 2.20
CA GLU A 10 2.38 7.42 2.84
C GLU A 10 2.13 8.03 4.22
N PRO A 11 3.13 8.16 5.11
CA PRO A 11 2.91 8.73 6.44
C PRO A 11 2.36 10.17 6.39
N GLN A 12 2.75 10.94 5.37
CA GLN A 12 2.39 12.35 5.21
C GLN A 12 1.02 12.54 4.53
N LEU A 13 0.61 11.57 3.71
CA LEU A 13 -0.64 11.63 2.96
C LEU A 13 -1.79 10.85 3.61
N PHE A 14 -1.48 9.75 4.30
CA PHE A 14 -2.46 8.77 4.78
C PHE A 14 -2.16 8.21 6.17
N GLY A 15 -0.91 8.29 6.64
CA GLY A 15 -0.47 7.70 7.90
C GLY A 15 -0.28 8.70 9.05
N SER A 16 0.70 8.41 9.90
CA SER A 16 0.91 9.06 11.21
C SER A 16 1.25 10.55 11.16
N GLN A 17 1.73 11.07 10.02
CA GLN A 17 2.12 12.47 9.84
C GLN A 17 1.06 13.31 9.12
N VAL A 18 -0.10 12.73 8.79
CA VAL A 18 -1.13 13.41 8.00
C VAL A 18 -1.65 14.69 8.67
N GLN A 19 -1.77 14.71 10.00
CA GLN A 19 -2.23 15.88 10.75
C GLN A 19 -1.17 16.99 10.84
N GLN A 20 0.11 16.61 10.76
CA GLN A 20 1.25 17.52 10.85
C GLN A 20 1.68 18.07 9.48
N THR A 21 1.21 17.45 8.39
CA THR A 21 1.56 17.83 7.03
C THR A 21 0.60 18.90 6.50
N SER A 22 1.14 20.07 6.15
CA SER A 22 0.35 21.18 5.60
C SER A 22 -0.31 20.83 4.26
N ILE A 23 -1.39 21.54 3.92
CA ILE A 23 -2.09 21.35 2.63
C ILE A 23 -1.15 21.60 1.46
N ALA A 24 -0.35 22.67 1.52
CA ALA A 24 0.64 22.99 0.49
C ALA A 24 1.64 21.84 0.30
N ARG A 25 2.16 21.29 1.41
CA ARG A 25 3.09 20.16 1.35
C ARG A 25 2.45 18.91 0.77
N LYS A 26 1.19 18.60 1.13
CA LYS A 26 0.44 17.49 0.54
C LYS A 26 0.31 17.66 -0.98
N MET A 27 0.06 18.88 -1.46
CA MET A 27 -0.03 19.14 -2.91
C MET A 27 1.30 18.94 -3.63
N GLU A 28 2.42 19.41 -3.06
CA GLU A 28 3.76 19.16 -3.62
C GLU A 28 4.07 17.67 -3.74
N LEU A 29 3.75 16.89 -2.70
CA LEU A 29 3.96 15.44 -2.71
C LEU A 29 3.11 14.78 -3.81
N TRP A 30 1.85 15.20 -3.98
CA TRP A 30 1.00 14.69 -5.05
C TRP A 30 1.53 15.02 -6.43
N VAL A 31 2.01 16.25 -6.66
CA VAL A 31 2.63 16.64 -7.92
C VAL A 31 3.85 15.75 -8.21
N ARG A 32 4.73 15.56 -7.21
CA ARG A 32 5.91 14.70 -7.35
C ARG A 32 5.55 13.25 -7.69
N ILE A 33 4.54 12.67 -7.02
CA ILE A 33 4.08 11.31 -7.32
C ILE A 33 3.56 11.22 -8.74
N VAL A 34 2.68 12.15 -9.14
CA VAL A 34 2.08 12.17 -10.49
C VAL A 34 3.19 12.26 -11.55
N ASP A 35 4.14 13.17 -11.36
CA ASP A 35 5.25 13.38 -12.29
C ASP A 35 6.11 12.11 -12.44
N ARG A 36 6.57 11.52 -11.33
CA ARG A 36 7.38 10.29 -11.39
C ARG A 36 6.62 9.08 -11.93
N VAL A 37 5.34 8.94 -11.59
CA VAL A 37 4.50 7.85 -12.09
C VAL A 37 4.24 8.00 -13.59
N ASN A 38 4.06 9.22 -14.06
CA ASN A 38 3.87 9.51 -15.49
C ASN A 38 5.18 9.41 -16.27
N ALA A 39 6.32 9.78 -15.68
CA ALA A 39 7.63 9.66 -16.31
C ALA A 39 8.00 8.22 -16.69
N VAL A 40 7.52 7.24 -15.91
CA VAL A 40 7.71 5.79 -16.21
C VAL A 40 6.49 5.15 -16.88
N GLY A 41 5.38 5.88 -16.95
CA GLY A 41 4.10 5.38 -17.42
C GLY A 41 3.94 5.60 -18.92
N GLN A 42 3.28 4.66 -19.59
CA GLN A 42 2.90 4.84 -21.00
C GLN A 42 1.66 5.74 -21.17
N HIS A 43 0.92 5.97 -20.09
CA HIS A 43 -0.34 6.72 -20.10
C HIS A 43 -0.30 7.79 -19.01
N PRO A 44 -0.78 9.00 -19.29
CA PRO A 44 -0.91 10.04 -18.28
C PRO A 44 -1.91 9.58 -17.21
N ARG A 45 -1.49 9.66 -15.95
CA ARG A 45 -2.31 9.38 -14.77
C ARG A 45 -2.52 10.67 -14.00
N THR A 46 -3.74 10.88 -13.52
CA THR A 46 -4.07 11.97 -12.63
C THR A 46 -3.85 11.58 -11.17
N ARG A 47 -3.87 12.56 -10.27
CA ARG A 47 -3.86 12.33 -8.82
C ARG A 47 -4.96 11.35 -8.39
N ASP A 48 -6.15 11.47 -8.96
CA ASP A 48 -7.30 10.67 -8.55
C ASP A 48 -7.19 9.22 -9.07
N ASP A 49 -6.60 9.01 -10.24
CA ASP A 49 -6.25 7.66 -10.73
C ASP A 49 -5.24 6.99 -9.78
N ILE A 50 -4.22 7.74 -9.38
CA ILE A 50 -3.16 7.26 -8.48
C ILE A 50 -3.76 6.90 -7.12
N ARG A 51 -4.63 7.76 -6.57
CA ARG A 51 -5.33 7.51 -5.31
C ARG A 51 -6.26 6.30 -5.39
N LYS A 52 -7.05 6.17 -6.46
CA LYS A 52 -7.95 5.03 -6.67
C LYS A 52 -7.16 3.73 -6.71
N ARG A 53 -6.10 3.69 -7.53
CA ARG A 53 -5.25 2.51 -7.66
C ARG A 53 -4.56 2.15 -6.34
N TRP A 54 -4.09 3.14 -5.57
CA TRP A 54 -3.55 2.91 -4.23
C TRP A 54 -4.59 2.28 -3.31
N ASN A 55 -5.82 2.81 -3.28
CA ASN A 55 -6.90 2.24 -2.48
C ASN A 55 -7.28 0.82 -2.91
N ASP A 56 -7.32 0.54 -4.22
CA ASP A 56 -7.56 -0.81 -4.74
C ASP A 56 -6.46 -1.79 -4.28
N LEU A 57 -5.20 -1.36 -4.32
CA LEU A 57 -4.06 -2.16 -3.84
C LEU A 57 -4.20 -2.43 -2.35
N ARG A 58 -4.50 -1.41 -1.55
CA ARG A 58 -4.75 -1.56 -0.11
C ARG A 58 -5.89 -2.56 0.17
N GLY A 59 -6.98 -2.48 -0.60
CA GLY A 59 -8.09 -3.42 -0.51
C GLY A 59 -7.69 -4.86 -0.82
N LYS A 60 -6.88 -5.06 -1.87
CA LYS A 60 -6.33 -6.38 -2.21
C LYS A 60 -5.44 -6.94 -1.10
N VAL A 61 -4.56 -6.13 -0.52
CA VAL A 61 -3.69 -6.55 0.59
C VAL A 61 -4.54 -6.96 1.80
N ARG A 62 -5.50 -6.14 2.23
CA ARG A 62 -6.42 -6.52 3.32
C ARG A 62 -7.14 -7.82 3.03
N SER A 63 -7.63 -8.01 1.80
CA SER A 63 -8.32 -9.25 1.40
C SER A 63 -7.40 -10.48 1.47
N VAL A 64 -6.12 -10.36 1.09
CA VAL A 64 -5.13 -11.43 1.23
C VAL A 64 -4.87 -11.75 2.71
N VAL A 65 -4.67 -10.73 3.54
CA VAL A 65 -4.45 -10.89 4.99
C VAL A 65 -5.65 -11.53 5.66
N SER A 66 -6.86 -11.06 5.38
CA SER A 66 -8.08 -11.64 5.95
C SER A 66 -8.28 -13.09 5.52
N ARG A 67 -8.01 -13.44 4.25
CA ARG A 67 -8.03 -14.85 3.81
C ARG A 67 -7.03 -15.69 4.57
N HIS A 68 -5.80 -15.20 4.74
CA HIS A 68 -4.78 -15.91 5.51
C HIS A 68 -5.18 -16.11 6.98
N GLN A 69 -5.69 -15.06 7.64
CA GLN A 69 -6.18 -15.17 9.02
C GLN A 69 -7.32 -16.18 9.16
N VAL A 70 -8.23 -16.23 8.19
CA VAL A 70 -9.34 -17.19 8.17
C VAL A 70 -8.84 -18.62 7.93
N GLU A 71 -7.85 -18.83 7.06
CA GLU A 71 -7.22 -20.14 6.87
C GLU A 71 -6.50 -20.61 8.13
N VAL A 72 -5.68 -19.74 8.74
CA VAL A 72 -4.96 -20.02 10.00
C VAL A 72 -5.93 -20.36 11.13
N GLN A 73 -7.06 -19.64 11.24
CA GLN A 73 -8.09 -19.91 12.25
C GLN A 73 -8.93 -21.16 11.96
N ARG A 74 -8.98 -21.64 10.71
CA ARG A 74 -9.74 -22.85 10.32
C ARG A 74 -8.93 -24.14 10.37
N THR A 75 -7.61 -24.08 10.43
CA THR A 75 -6.78 -25.30 10.58
C THR A 75 -6.81 -25.82 12.02
N GLY A 76 -7.78 -26.69 12.28
CA GLY A 76 -7.61 -27.74 13.28
C GLY A 76 -6.52 -28.72 12.80
N GLY A 77 -5.29 -28.55 13.31
CA GLY A 77 -4.26 -29.61 13.33
C GLY A 77 -3.56 -29.98 12.02
N GLY A 78 -3.48 -29.10 11.02
CA GLY A 78 -2.70 -29.32 9.78
C GLY A 78 -1.54 -28.31 9.64
N PRO A 79 -0.42 -28.68 8.98
CA PRO A 79 0.71 -27.76 8.78
C PRO A 79 0.24 -26.50 8.03
N PRO A 80 0.75 -25.32 8.40
CA PRO A 80 0.30 -24.06 7.83
C PRO A 80 0.47 -24.07 6.32
N SER A 81 -0.59 -23.69 5.59
CA SER A 81 -0.49 -23.39 4.16
C SER A 81 0.68 -22.43 3.95
N PRO A 82 1.57 -22.67 2.95
CA PRO A 82 2.69 -21.79 2.70
C PRO A 82 2.17 -20.36 2.57
N PRO A 83 2.86 -19.36 3.17
CA PRO A 83 2.43 -17.98 3.10
C PRO A 83 2.14 -17.65 1.63
N PRO A 84 1.03 -16.94 1.34
CA PRO A 84 0.75 -16.55 -0.04
C PRO A 84 2.03 -15.92 -0.58
N GLN A 85 2.44 -16.26 -1.81
CA GLN A 85 3.57 -15.63 -2.47
C GLN A 85 3.25 -14.14 -2.61
N LEU A 86 3.49 -13.39 -1.53
CA LEU A 86 3.27 -11.98 -1.39
C LEU A 86 4.35 -11.40 -2.28
N THR A 87 3.98 -11.11 -3.53
CA THR A 87 4.83 -10.36 -4.44
C THR A 87 5.39 -9.14 -3.69
N THR A 88 6.65 -8.78 -3.91
CA THR A 88 7.39 -7.76 -3.13
C THR A 88 6.61 -6.47 -2.84
N TRP A 89 5.74 -6.03 -3.75
CA TRP A 89 4.90 -4.85 -3.55
C TRP A 89 3.78 -5.04 -2.50
N VAL A 90 3.28 -6.26 -2.29
CA VAL A 90 2.29 -6.58 -1.26
C VAL A 90 2.93 -6.56 0.12
N GLU A 91 4.13 -7.09 0.27
CA GLU A 91 4.91 -7.01 1.51
C GLU A 91 5.19 -5.55 1.89
N GLN A 92 5.60 -4.73 0.90
CA GLN A 92 5.81 -3.29 1.10
C GLN A 92 4.55 -2.56 1.59
N VAL A 93 3.39 -2.87 1.01
CA VAL A 93 2.11 -2.27 1.42
C VAL A 93 1.68 -2.81 2.79
N LEU A 94 1.91 -4.09 3.08
CA LEU A 94 1.58 -4.73 4.35
C LEU A 94 2.41 -4.13 5.51
N ALA A 95 3.71 -3.95 5.32
CA ALA A 95 4.62 -3.36 6.32
C ALA A 95 4.22 -1.94 6.74
N ILE A 96 3.55 -1.19 5.87
CA ILE A 96 3.04 0.15 6.22
C ILE A 96 1.68 0.06 6.93
N MET A 97 0.82 -0.89 6.53
CA MET A 97 -0.47 -1.09 7.24
C MET A 97 -0.29 -1.64 8.65
N HIS A 98 0.74 -2.45 8.86
CA HIS A 98 1.10 -3.08 10.12
C HIS A 98 2.60 -2.85 10.36
N PRO A 99 3.00 -1.70 10.95
CA PRO A 99 4.40 -1.43 11.25
C PRO A 99 4.99 -2.46 12.23
N GLU A 100 4.14 -3.10 13.02
CA GLU A 100 4.46 -4.29 13.80
C GLU A 100 4.19 -5.52 12.91
N GLY A 101 5.24 -6.01 12.25
CA GLY A 101 5.16 -7.19 11.40
C GLY A 101 4.55 -8.38 12.16
N LEU A 102 3.76 -9.19 11.44
CA LEU A 102 3.18 -10.47 11.83
C LEU A 102 3.89 -11.11 13.05
N ALA A 103 3.34 -10.86 14.24
CA ALA A 103 3.65 -11.55 15.48
C ALA A 103 2.42 -12.35 15.92
#